data_AF-A0A959E0F5-F1
#
_entry.id   AF-A0A959E0F5-F1
#
_cell.length_a   1.000
_cell.length_b   1.000
_cell.length_c   1.000
_cell.angle_alpha   90.00
_cell.angle_beta   90.00
_cell.angle_gamma   90.00
#
_symmetry.space_group_name_H-M   'P 1'
#
loop_
_entity.id
_entity.type
_entity.pdbx_description
1 polymer ?
#
loop_
_entity_poly.entity_id
_entity_poly.type
_entity_poly.pdbx_seq_one_letter_code
_entity_poly.pdbx_strand_id
1 'polypeptide(L)' 'RTAFLADDQHPVYFIYTPKHCSWLNQIEIWFSILSRRLLRRGNFSSTQDLKEQILRFIDYFNRTMAKPFNWTYNGKPLSF' A
#
# COMPACT_ATOMS: atom_id res chain seq x y z
N ARG A 1 -15.48 -1.27 -6.01
CA ARG A 1 -14.27 -2.10 -5.77
C ARG A 1 -14.41 -2.97 -4.51
N THR A 2 -15.06 -2.48 -3.45
CA THR A 2 -15.42 -3.27 -2.24
C THR A 2 -16.30 -4.49 -2.50
N ALA A 3 -17.23 -4.41 -3.46
CA ALA A 3 -18.11 -5.53 -3.82
C ALA A 3 -17.37 -6.83 -4.20
N PHE A 4 -16.17 -6.73 -4.77
CA PHE A 4 -15.35 -7.90 -5.14
C PHE A 4 -14.81 -8.66 -3.92
N LEU A 5 -14.53 -7.94 -2.82
CA LEU A 5 -13.97 -8.52 -1.60
C LEU A 5 -15.04 -8.92 -0.57
N ALA A 6 -16.30 -8.56 -0.82
CA ALA A 6 -17.43 -8.81 0.08
C ALA A 6 -18.29 -10.01 -0.37
N ASP A 7 -17.93 -10.67 -1.47
CA ASP A 7 -18.60 -11.86 -1.98
C ASP A 7 -17.97 -13.11 -1.36
N ASP A 8 -18.71 -13.79 -0.48
CA ASP A 8 -18.28 -15.02 0.19
C ASP A 8 -18.11 -16.21 -0.76
N GLN A 9 -18.64 -16.13 -1.98
CA GLN A 9 -18.46 -17.15 -3.02
C GLN A 9 -17.17 -16.93 -3.82
N HIS A 10 -16.48 -15.81 -3.63
CA HIS A 10 -15.25 -15.52 -4.37
C HIS A 10 -14.03 -16.20 -3.73
N PRO A 11 -13.29 -17.06 -4.46
CA PRO A 11 -12.11 -17.72 -3.92
C PRO A 11 -10.97 -16.72 -3.70
N VAL A 12 -10.48 -16.64 -2.46
CA VAL A 12 -9.34 -15.80 -2.08
C VAL A 12 -8.05 -16.61 -2.20
N TYR A 13 -7.12 -16.15 -3.04
CA TYR A 13 -5.81 -16.75 -3.20
C TYR A 13 -4.74 -15.92 -2.48
N PHE A 14 -3.99 -16.56 -1.58
CA PHE A 14 -2.86 -15.94 -0.92
C PHE A 14 -1.59 -16.13 -1.74
N ILE A 15 -1.03 -15.02 -2.23
CA ILE A 15 0.24 -15.01 -2.94
C ILE A 15 1.29 -14.43 -1.99
N TYR A 16 2.27 -15.26 -1.62
CA TYR A 16 3.37 -14.85 -0.77
C TYR A 16 4.56 -14.39 -1.62
N THR A 17 5.15 -13.27 -1.25
CA THR A 17 6.41 -12.82 -1.86
C THR A 17 7.57 -13.71 -1.37
N PRO A 18 8.58 -13.96 -2.21
CA PRO A 18 9.78 -14.67 -1.78
C PRO A 18 10.46 -13.95 -0.60
N LYS A 19 11.25 -14.71 0.18
CA LYS A 19 12.05 -14.14 1.27
C LYS A 19 12.94 -13.03 0.72
N HIS A 20 13.01 -11.92 1.45
CA HIS A 20 13.77 -10.71 1.07
C HIS A 20 13.24 -9.96 -0.17
N CYS A 21 12.03 -10.27 -0.66
CA CYS A 21 11.39 -9.56 -1.76
C CYS A 21 10.23 -8.65 -1.31
N SER A 22 10.35 -8.00 -0.15
CA SER A 22 9.33 -7.05 0.33
C SER A 22 9.14 -5.87 -0.64
N TRP A 23 10.15 -5.53 -1.45
CA TRP A 23 10.09 -4.51 -2.48
C TRP A 23 9.07 -4.80 -3.60
N LEU A 24 8.68 -6.07 -3.79
CA LEU A 24 7.59 -6.44 -4.72
C LEU A 24 6.20 -6.21 -4.12
N ASN A 25 6.09 -6.01 -2.81
CA ASN A 25 4.82 -5.82 -2.15
C ASN A 25 4.35 -4.35 -2.28
N GLN A 26 3.21 -4.14 -2.95
CA GLN A 26 2.66 -2.80 -3.18
C GLN A 26 2.35 -2.05 -1.88
N ILE A 27 1.98 -2.77 -0.82
CA ILE A 27 1.65 -2.13 0.46
C ILE A 27 2.88 -1.48 1.09
N GLU A 28 4.08 -2.03 0.88
CA GLU A 28 5.34 -1.48 1.39
C GLU A 28 5.66 -0.15 0.69
N ILE A 29 5.42 -0.07 -0.62
CA ILE A 29 5.55 1.17 -1.39
C ILE A 29 4.58 2.23 -0.84
N TRP A 30 3.33 1.84 -0.58
CA TRP A 30 2.33 2.73 0.00
C TRP A 30 2.74 3.24 1.40
N PHE A 31 3.22 2.37 2.28
CA PHE A 31 3.71 2.77 3.60
C PHE A 31 4.90 3.74 3.51
N SER A 32 5.79 3.56 2.53
CA SER A 32 6.87 4.52 2.27
C SER A 32 6.34 5.91 1.88
N ILE A 33 5.23 5.98 1.12
CA ILE A 33 4.57 7.25 0.78
C ILE A 33 3.92 7.87 2.01
N LEU A 34 3.17 7.09 2.80
CA LEU A 34 2.54 7.53 4.05
C LEU A 34 3.58 8.12 5.00
N SER A 35 4.69 7.40 5.20
CA SER A 35 5.77 7.83 6.09
C SER A 35 6.38 9.15 5.63
N ARG A 36 6.71 9.29 4.34
CA ARG A 36 7.35 10.52 3.82
C ARG A 36 6.42 11.74 3.82
N ARG A 37 5.12 11.55 3.60
CA ARG A 37 4.16 12.64 3.41
C ARG A 37 3.44 13.04 4.70
N LEU A 38 3.03 12.06 5.51
CA LEU A 38 2.25 12.31 6.72
C LEU A 38 3.12 12.20 7.97
N LEU A 39 3.81 11.07 8.18
CA LEU A 39 4.45 10.81 9.47
C LEU A 39 5.71 11.64 9.72
N ARG A 40 6.57 11.78 8.71
CA ARG A 40 7.85 12.52 8.84
C ARG A 40 7.66 14.03 9.06
N ARG A 41 6.52 14.58 8.67
CA ARG A 41 6.21 16.02 8.76
C ARG A 41 5.02 16.32 9.66
N GLY A 42 4.41 15.29 10.23
CA GLY A 42 3.20 15.42 11.04
C GLY A 42 3.56 15.82 12.46
N ASN A 43 2.84 16.81 12.99
CA ASN A 43 2.78 17.07 14.42
C ASN A 43 1.41 16.59 14.89
N PHE A 44 1.39 15.62 15.79
CA PHE A 44 0.16 14.97 16.26
C PHE A 44 -0.04 15.28 17.73
N SER A 45 -1.21 15.80 18.08
CA SER A 45 -1.51 16.17 19.46
C SER A 45 -1.95 14.99 20.33
N SER A 46 -2.35 13.87 19.70
CA SER A 46 -2.72 12.62 20.37
C SER A 46 -2.68 11.42 19.41
N THR A 47 -2.80 10.21 19.95
CA THR A 47 -2.96 8.99 19.13
C THR A 47 -4.25 8.97 18.33
N GLN A 48 -5.32 9.57 18.86
CA GLN A 48 -6.60 9.71 18.15
C GLN A 48 -6.47 10.65 16.95
N ASP A 49 -5.78 11.78 17.13
CA ASP A 49 -5.47 12.72 16.05
C ASP A 49 -4.62 12.05 14.94
N LEU A 50 -3.59 11.28 15.33
CA LEU A 50 -2.82 10.49 14.37
C LEU A 50 -3.70 9.53 13.56
N LYS A 51 -4.61 8.79 14.23
CA LYS A 51 -5.53 7.87 13.56
C LYS A 51 -6.42 8.60 12.55
N GLU A 52 -7.01 9.73 12.94
CA GLU A 52 -7.86 10.52 12.06
C GLU A 52 -7.09 11.08 10.86
N GLN A 53 -5.87 11.56 11.08
CA GLN A 53 -5.02 12.05 9.99
C GLN A 53 -4.62 10.93 9.02
N ILE A 54 -4.35 9.71 9.51
CA ILE A 54 -4.09 8.55 8.65
C ILE A 54 -5.33 8.21 7.81
N LEU A 55 -6.52 8.17 8.41
CA LEU A 55 -7.78 7.89 7.68
C LEU A 55 -8.05 8.95 6.60
N ARG A 56 -7.89 10.23 6.93
CA ARG A 56 -8.01 11.32 5.95
C ARG A 56 -6.98 11.20 4.83
N PHE A 57 -5.75 10.79 5.14
CA PHE A 57 -4.72 10.56 4.14
C PHE A 57 -5.08 9.39 3.21
N ILE A 58 -5.65 8.30 3.74
CA ILE A 58 -6.13 7.16 2.95
C ILE A 58 -7.20 7.62 1.96
N ASP A 59 -8.20 8.38 2.42
CA ASP A 59 -9.26 8.91 1.55
C ASP A 59 -8.71 9.83 0.46
N TYR A 60 -7.80 10.74 0.83
CA TYR A 60 -7.14 11.63 -0.12
C TYR A 60 -6.30 10.85 -1.15
N PHE A 61 -5.53 9.86 -0.70
CA PHE A 61 -4.72 9.01 -1.56
C PHE A 61 -5.60 8.25 -2.56
N ASN A 62 -6.68 7.64 -2.09
CA ASN A 62 -7.63 6.89 -2.93
C ASN A 62 -8.28 7.77 -4.01
N ARG A 63 -8.58 9.03 -3.69
CA ARG A 63 -9.20 9.97 -4.64
C ARG A 63 -8.22 10.52 -5.67
N THR A 64 -6.96 10.76 -5.29
CA THR A 64 -6.04 11.61 -6.10
C THR A 64 -4.80 10.89 -6.63
N MET A 65 -4.37 9.83 -5.95
CA MET A 65 -3.07 9.17 -6.19
C MET A 65 -3.16 7.68 -6.47
N ALA A 66 -4.33 7.06 -6.30
CA ALA A 66 -4.56 5.66 -6.62
C ALA A 66 -4.44 5.41 -8.13
N LYS A 67 -3.21 5.24 -8.58
CA LYS A 67 -2.83 4.90 -9.95
C LYS A 67 -2.10 3.55 -9.93
N PRO A 68 -2.23 2.74 -10.99
CA PRO A 68 -1.42 1.54 -11.13
C PRO A 68 0.06 1.87 -10.95
N PHE A 69 0.78 1.05 -10.18
CA PHE A 69 2.22 1.18 -10.06
C PHE A 69 2.87 0.73 -11.37
N ASN A 70 3.70 1.59 -11.96
CA ASN A 70 4.51 1.23 -13.13
C ASN A 70 5.70 0.41 -12.67
N TRP A 71 5.56 -0.91 -12.75
CA TRP A 71 6.64 -1.85 -12.48
C TRP A 71 7.66 -1.82 -13.62
N THR A 72 8.94 -1.64 -13.28
CA THR A 72 10.06 -1.70 -14.22
C THR A 72 10.77 -3.06 -14.23
N TYR A 73 10.23 -4.03 -13.50
CA TYR A 73 10.82 -5.37 -13.41
C TYR A 73 10.52 -6.16 -14.68
N ASN A 74 11.52 -6.30 -15.55
CA ASN A 74 11.40 -6.99 -16.83
C ASN A 74 11.55 -8.53 -16.72
N GLY A 75 11.52 -9.09 -15.51
CA GLY A 75 11.51 -10.54 -15.31
C GLY A 75 12.75 -11.30 -15.80
N LYS A 76 13.86 -10.62 -16.10
CA LYS A 76 15.08 -11.31 -16.54
C LYS A 76 15.63 -12.13 -15.37
N PRO A 77 15.60 -13.48 -15.44
CA PRO A 77 16.24 -14.29 -14.42
C PRO A 77 17.74 -14.00 -14.46
N LEU A 78 18.36 -13.93 -13.29
CA LEU A 78 19.82 -13.92 -13.18
C LEU A 78 20.31 -15.27 -13.73
N SER A 79 20.92 -15.26 -14.90
CA SER A 79 21.66 -16.41 -15.42
C SER A 79 22.91 -16.59 -14.56
N PHE A 80 22.94 -17.66 -13.77
CA PHE A 80 24.15 -18.16 -13.11
C PHE A 80 25.00 -18.94 -14.10
#